data_AF-A0A3M5BXU6-F1
#
_entry.id   AF-A0A3M5BXU6-F1
#
_cell.length_a   1.000
_cell.length_b   1.000
_cell.length_c   1.000
_cell.angle_alpha   90.00
_cell.angle_beta   90.00
_cell.angle_gamma   90.00
#
_symmetry.space_group_name_H-M   'P 1'
#
loop_
_entity.id
_entity.type
_entity.pdbx_description
1 polymer ?
#
loop_
_entity_poly.entity_id
_entity_poly.type
_entity_poly.pdbx_seq_one_letter_code
_entity_poly.pdbx_strand_id
1 'polypeptide(L)'
;MLETSGVPCVHMMELDNRLGAYCVGFSQQQAGAEAARHLLGRGRRRLAYMAAQLDPRVLQRGAGFRQVLEDAGLFDPELQVSTPQSSSIGLGGELFARLLEQHPDVDGVFFCNDDLAQGAALEALRLGVAIPERVSLVGFNDLPGSAHMVPRLTSIRTPREEVGQRAAQVLLGLLDGVTQHSQVDLGFELMVRESS
;
A
#
# COMPACT_ATOMS: atom_id res chain seq x y z
N MET A 1 -14.73 1.03 22.97
CA MET A 1 -15.50 -0.24 22.94
C MET A 1 -14.60 -1.45 23.14
N LEU A 2 -13.41 -1.54 22.51
CA LEU A 2 -12.43 -2.61 22.79
C LEU A 2 -11.61 -2.36 24.07
N GLU A 3 -11.10 -1.15 24.28
CA GLU A 3 -10.30 -0.79 25.47
C GLU A 3 -11.06 -0.95 26.80
N THR A 4 -12.39 -0.89 26.75
CA THR A 4 -13.29 -1.01 27.91
C THR A 4 -13.71 -2.44 28.19
N SER A 5 -13.29 -3.42 27.36
CA SER A 5 -13.78 -4.79 27.43
C SER A 5 -13.14 -5.63 28.54
N GLY A 6 -11.96 -5.22 29.04
CA GLY A 6 -11.20 -5.96 30.04
C GLY A 6 -10.58 -7.27 29.54
N VAL A 7 -10.70 -7.60 28.25
CA VAL A 7 -10.04 -8.76 27.64
C VAL A 7 -8.73 -8.36 26.96
N PRO A 8 -7.72 -9.25 26.91
CA PRO A 8 -6.51 -8.99 26.14
C PRO A 8 -6.83 -8.74 24.66
N CYS A 9 -6.23 -7.69 24.09
CA CYS A 9 -6.40 -7.33 22.68
C CYS A 9 -5.03 -7.17 22.02
N VAL A 10 -4.91 -7.66 20.79
CA VAL A 10 -3.74 -7.48 19.92
C VAL A 10 -4.21 -6.88 18.60
N HIS A 11 -3.70 -5.70 18.27
CA HIS A 11 -3.95 -5.02 17.00
C HIS A 11 -3.06 -5.61 15.90
N MET A 12 -3.59 -5.71 14.68
CA MET A 12 -2.89 -6.33 13.55
C MET A 12 -2.70 -5.34 12.40
N MET A 13 -1.71 -5.60 11.55
CA MET A 13 -1.47 -4.94 10.25
C MET A 13 -0.97 -3.50 10.32
N GLU A 14 -0.86 -2.90 11.50
CA GLU A 14 -0.28 -1.58 11.72
C GLU A 14 0.44 -1.54 13.07
N LEU A 15 1.37 -0.61 13.18
CA LEU A 15 2.05 -0.31 14.43
C LEU A 15 1.24 0.73 15.20
N ASP A 16 0.84 0.38 16.42
CA ASP A 16 0.10 1.24 17.32
C ASP A 16 1.02 1.75 18.43
N ASN A 17 1.14 3.07 18.53
CA ASN A 17 2.02 3.74 19.50
C ASN A 17 1.28 4.14 20.79
N ARG A 18 0.00 3.76 20.95
CA ARG A 18 -0.74 3.98 22.20
C ARG A 18 -0.10 3.19 23.34
N LEU A 19 0.11 3.86 24.48
CA LEU A 19 0.63 3.24 25.69
C LEU A 19 -0.26 2.05 26.10
N GLY A 20 0.35 0.88 26.27
CA GLY A 20 -0.34 -0.34 26.70
C GLY A 20 -1.08 -1.11 25.59
N ALA A 21 -1.03 -0.64 24.34
CA ALA A 21 -1.55 -1.42 23.21
C ALA A 21 -0.55 -2.51 22.81
N TYR A 22 -1.05 -3.73 22.58
CA TYR A 22 -0.28 -4.78 21.90
C TYR A 22 -0.57 -4.72 20.41
N CYS A 23 0.47 -4.70 19.58
CA CYS A 23 0.31 -4.72 18.13
C CYS A 23 1.38 -5.57 17.44
N VAL A 24 0.97 -6.17 16.32
CA VAL A 24 1.84 -6.91 15.40
C VAL A 24 1.54 -6.41 13.99
N GLY A 25 2.55 -5.90 13.31
CA GLY A 25 2.33 -5.28 12.02
C GLY A 25 3.62 -4.75 11.42
N PHE A 26 3.49 -3.66 10.67
CA PHE A 26 4.60 -2.98 10.03
C PHE A 26 4.20 -1.53 9.75
N SER A 27 5.18 -0.68 9.46
CA SER A 27 4.92 0.74 9.18
C SER A 27 4.30 0.95 7.80
N GLN A 28 3.01 1.31 7.78
CA GLN A 28 2.29 1.71 6.58
C GLN A 28 2.89 2.97 5.95
N GLN A 29 3.27 3.95 6.78
CA GLN A 29 3.89 5.18 6.30
C GLN A 29 5.23 4.89 5.60
N GLN A 30 6.10 4.08 6.20
CA GLN A 30 7.37 3.73 5.55
C GLN A 30 7.16 2.93 4.27
N ALA A 31 6.14 2.07 4.21
CA ALA A 31 5.82 1.31 3.01
C ALA A 31 5.37 2.22 1.85
N GLY A 32 4.57 3.25 2.13
CA GLY A 32 4.21 4.26 1.13
C GLY A 32 5.40 5.12 0.70
N ALA A 33 6.26 5.50 1.65
CA ALA A 33 7.50 6.22 1.34
C ALA A 33 8.42 5.40 0.44
N GLU A 34 8.53 4.09 0.66
CA GLU A 34 9.34 3.19 -0.16
C GLU A 34 8.84 3.10 -1.61
N ALA A 35 7.51 3.04 -1.81
CA ALA A 35 6.93 3.08 -3.16
C ALA A 35 7.28 4.39 -3.91
N ALA A 36 7.25 5.53 -3.22
CA ALA A 36 7.66 6.82 -3.80
C ALA A 36 9.15 6.83 -4.16
N ARG A 37 10.02 6.44 -3.22
CA ARG A 37 11.47 6.39 -3.44
C ARG A 37 11.84 5.48 -4.61
N HIS A 38 11.18 4.33 -4.71
CA HIS A 38 11.37 3.42 -5.84
C HIS A 38 11.03 4.10 -7.17
N LEU A 39 9.82 4.65 -7.31
CA LEU A 39 9.40 5.32 -8.54
C LEU A 39 10.34 6.48 -8.91
N LEU A 40 10.74 7.31 -7.94
CA LEU A 40 11.73 8.38 -8.15
C LEU A 40 13.11 7.83 -8.57
N GLY A 41 13.55 6.73 -7.95
CA GLY A 41 14.80 6.03 -8.28
C GLY A 41 14.79 5.42 -9.69
N ARG A 42 13.61 5.09 -10.21
CA ARG A 42 13.40 4.67 -11.61
C ARG A 42 13.31 5.83 -12.59
N GLY A 43 13.53 7.06 -12.13
CA GLY A 43 13.53 8.27 -12.96
C GLY A 43 12.16 8.88 -13.20
N ARG A 44 11.10 8.33 -12.59
CA ARG A 44 9.74 8.90 -12.68
C ARG A 44 9.65 10.18 -11.87
N ARG A 45 8.83 11.12 -12.31
CA ARG A 45 8.75 12.48 -11.74
C ARG A 45 7.33 12.98 -11.53
N ARG A 46 6.35 12.50 -12.31
CA ARG A 46 4.95 12.91 -12.25
C ARG A 46 4.11 11.78 -11.66
N LEU A 47 4.09 11.75 -10.33
CA LEU A 47 3.66 10.59 -9.56
C LEU A 47 2.27 10.76 -8.94
N ALA A 48 1.41 9.76 -9.12
CA ALA A 48 0.07 9.72 -8.55
C ALA A 48 -0.08 8.67 -7.45
N TYR A 49 -0.92 8.96 -6.47
CA TYR A 49 -1.38 8.01 -5.47
C TYR A 49 -2.86 7.71 -5.65
N MET A 50 -3.20 6.44 -5.76
CA MET A 50 -4.56 5.93 -5.99
C MET A 50 -5.07 5.22 -4.74
N ALA A 51 -5.99 5.87 -4.02
CA ALA A 51 -6.55 5.38 -2.76
C ALA A 51 -8.03 5.00 -2.89
N ALA A 52 -8.38 3.84 -2.36
CA ALA A 52 -9.74 3.35 -2.19
C ALA A 52 -9.96 2.90 -0.73
N GLN A 53 -11.21 2.68 -0.32
CA GLN A 53 -11.65 2.29 1.03
C GLN A 53 -11.37 3.31 2.15
N LEU A 54 -10.27 4.07 2.07
CA LEU A 54 -9.86 5.16 2.96
C LEU A 54 -9.79 4.77 4.44
N ASP A 55 -9.42 3.52 4.74
CA ASP A 55 -9.11 3.12 6.11
C ASP A 55 -7.80 3.77 6.61
N PRO A 56 -7.58 3.83 7.95
CA PRO A 56 -6.41 4.52 8.52
C PRO A 56 -5.06 4.09 7.91
N ARG A 57 -4.91 2.81 7.54
CA ARG A 57 -3.66 2.30 6.95
C ARG A 57 -3.46 2.83 5.54
N VAL A 58 -4.52 2.91 4.74
CA VAL A 58 -4.48 3.55 3.41
C VAL A 58 -4.00 4.99 3.54
N LEU A 59 -4.55 5.74 4.51
CA LEU A 59 -4.16 7.13 4.73
C LEU A 59 -2.71 7.27 5.19
N GLN A 60 -2.23 6.38 6.08
CA GLN A 60 -0.82 6.35 6.51
C GLN A 60 0.13 6.07 5.34
N ARG A 61 -0.20 5.10 4.46
CA ARG A 61 0.58 4.85 3.24
C ARG A 61 0.62 6.07 2.34
N GLY A 62 -0.53 6.68 2.09
CA GLY A 62 -0.61 7.91 1.29
C GLY A 62 0.21 9.05 1.88
N ALA A 63 0.23 9.20 3.21
CA ALA A 63 1.04 10.21 3.88
C ALA A 63 2.55 9.98 3.70
N GLY A 64 3.00 8.73 3.78
CA GLY A 64 4.41 8.39 3.53
C GLY A 64 4.83 8.64 2.08
N PHE A 65 3.97 8.28 1.14
CA PHE A 65 4.19 8.56 -0.29
C PHE A 65 4.27 10.08 -0.55
N ARG A 66 3.31 10.84 -0.01
CA ARG A 66 3.25 12.31 -0.09
C ARG A 66 4.53 12.95 0.45
N GLN A 67 4.96 12.57 1.66
CA GLN A 67 6.13 13.19 2.30
C GLN A 67 7.37 13.11 1.41
N VAL A 68 7.62 11.96 0.78
CA VAL A 68 8.77 11.78 -0.12
C VAL A 68 8.66 12.69 -1.36
N LEU A 69 7.46 12.90 -1.88
CA LEU A 69 7.27 13.81 -3.02
C LEU A 69 7.39 15.28 -2.61
N GLU A 70 6.92 15.66 -1.42
CA GLU A 70 7.07 17.00 -0.86
C GLU A 70 8.55 17.33 -0.66
N ASP A 71 9.31 16.41 -0.07
CA ASP A 71 10.76 16.55 0.14
C ASP A 71 11.53 16.69 -1.19
N ALA A 72 11.03 16.07 -2.26
CA ALA A 72 11.59 16.16 -3.61
C ALA A 72 11.09 17.37 -4.41
N GLY A 73 10.13 18.15 -3.89
CA GLY A 73 9.50 19.27 -4.61
C GLY A 73 8.62 18.83 -5.80
N LEU A 74 8.12 17.59 -5.79
CA LEU A 74 7.34 16.98 -6.87
C LEU A 74 5.88 16.66 -6.46
N PHE A 75 5.50 16.97 -5.22
CA PHE A 75 4.13 16.72 -4.76
C PHE A 75 3.13 17.62 -5.49
N ASP A 76 2.06 16.99 -5.98
CA ASP A 76 0.91 17.66 -6.55
C ASP A 76 -0.37 17.10 -5.90
N PRO A 77 -1.16 17.94 -5.19
CA PRO A 77 -2.43 17.54 -4.63
C PRO A 77 -3.43 16.95 -5.64
N GLU A 78 -3.41 17.38 -6.90
CA GLU A 78 -4.33 16.89 -7.94
C GLU A 78 -4.05 15.43 -8.32
N LEU A 79 -2.81 14.94 -8.10
CA LEU A 79 -2.43 13.56 -8.34
C LEU A 79 -2.69 12.62 -7.16
N GLN A 80 -3.36 13.10 -6.11
CA GLN A 80 -3.81 12.28 -4.99
C GLN A 80 -5.29 11.96 -5.12
N VAL A 81 -5.60 10.84 -5.78
CA VAL A 81 -6.97 10.40 -6.04
C VAL A 81 -7.46 9.52 -4.90
N SER A 82 -8.64 9.81 -4.34
CA SER A 82 -9.22 9.10 -3.20
C SER A 82 -10.71 8.82 -3.40
N THR A 83 -11.15 7.60 -3.15
CA THR A 83 -12.56 7.19 -3.19
C THR A 83 -12.92 6.32 -1.98
N PRO A 84 -14.11 6.47 -1.37
CA PRO A 84 -14.55 5.63 -0.25
C PRO A 84 -14.96 4.21 -0.69
N GLN A 85 -15.04 3.95 -2.00
CA GLN A 85 -15.43 2.63 -2.53
C GLN A 85 -14.40 1.56 -2.17
N SER A 86 -14.84 0.31 -2.01
CA SER A 86 -13.94 -0.83 -1.84
C SER A 86 -13.04 -1.01 -3.06
N SER A 87 -11.79 -1.45 -2.81
CA SER A 87 -10.86 -1.76 -3.89
C SER A 87 -11.38 -2.91 -4.75
N SER A 88 -11.17 -2.81 -6.07
CA SER A 88 -11.48 -3.87 -7.03
C SER A 88 -10.73 -3.66 -8.34
N ILE A 89 -10.62 -4.71 -9.14
CA ILE A 89 -10.02 -4.65 -10.48
C ILE A 89 -10.77 -3.67 -11.38
N GLY A 90 -12.11 -3.69 -11.37
CA GLY A 90 -12.92 -2.77 -12.18
C GLY A 90 -12.66 -1.31 -11.83
N LEU A 91 -12.69 -0.99 -10.52
CA LEU A 91 -12.42 0.35 -10.02
C LEU A 91 -11.02 0.83 -10.38
N GLY A 92 -10.02 -0.06 -10.30
CA GLY A 92 -8.64 0.26 -10.68
C GLY A 92 -8.50 0.74 -12.12
N GLY A 93 -9.15 0.04 -13.05
CA GLY A 93 -9.17 0.44 -14.46
C GLY A 93 -9.88 1.79 -14.67
N GLU A 94 -11.06 1.96 -14.08
CA GLU A 94 -11.82 3.21 -14.20
C GLU A 94 -11.06 4.44 -13.67
N LEU A 95 -10.43 4.32 -12.50
CA LEU A 95 -9.66 5.40 -11.90
C LEU A 95 -8.41 5.72 -12.72
N PHE A 96 -7.73 4.69 -13.23
CA PHE A 96 -6.55 4.87 -14.07
C PHE A 96 -6.87 5.56 -15.39
N ALA A 97 -7.94 5.14 -16.09
CA ALA A 97 -8.37 5.80 -17.32
C ALA A 97 -8.67 7.30 -17.09
N ARG A 98 -9.43 7.62 -16.04
CA ARG A 98 -9.75 9.01 -15.68
C ARG A 98 -8.50 9.83 -15.33
N LEU A 99 -7.56 9.24 -14.59
CA LEU A 99 -6.29 9.89 -14.27
C LEU A 99 -5.53 10.28 -15.54
N LEU A 100 -5.42 9.38 -16.51
CA LEU A 100 -4.67 9.65 -17.73
C LEU A 100 -5.38 10.62 -18.68
N GLU A 101 -6.71 10.67 -18.63
CA GLU A 101 -7.50 11.68 -19.36
C GLU A 101 -7.24 13.09 -18.80
N GLN A 102 -7.19 13.23 -17.48
CA GLN A 102 -6.98 14.51 -16.80
C GLN A 102 -5.51 14.94 -16.74
N HIS A 103 -4.61 13.97 -16.56
CA HIS A 103 -3.18 14.17 -16.36
C HIS A 103 -2.38 13.22 -17.25
N PRO A 104 -2.34 13.48 -18.58
CA PRO A 104 -1.69 12.60 -19.56
C PRO A 104 -0.17 12.51 -19.38
N ASP A 105 0.43 13.40 -18.58
CA ASP A 105 1.84 13.50 -18.24
C ASP A 105 2.26 12.62 -17.04
N VAL A 106 1.31 11.99 -16.33
CA VAL A 106 1.63 11.04 -15.25
C VAL A 106 2.48 9.88 -15.76
N ASP A 107 3.62 9.66 -15.10
CA ASP A 107 4.62 8.65 -15.47
C ASP A 107 4.82 7.55 -14.42
N GLY A 108 4.19 7.68 -13.24
CA GLY A 108 4.19 6.63 -12.23
C GLY A 108 2.97 6.69 -11.30
N VAL A 109 2.44 5.53 -10.92
CA VAL A 109 1.28 5.43 -10.04
C VAL A 109 1.52 4.40 -8.94
N PHE A 110 1.31 4.82 -7.69
CA PHE A 110 1.23 3.92 -6.55
C PHE A 110 -0.24 3.69 -6.18
N PHE A 111 -0.68 2.44 -6.19
CA PHE A 111 -2.02 2.04 -5.81
C PHE A 111 -2.03 1.53 -4.36
N CYS A 112 -3.07 1.88 -3.61
CA CYS A 112 -3.18 1.47 -2.21
C CYS A 112 -3.39 -0.04 -2.03
N ASN A 113 -3.68 -0.78 -3.10
CA ASN A 113 -3.85 -2.23 -3.13
C ASN A 113 -3.60 -2.79 -4.54
N ASP A 114 -3.22 -4.06 -4.62
CA ASP A 114 -2.88 -4.76 -5.87
C ASP A 114 -4.05 -4.95 -6.83
N ASP A 115 -5.28 -5.15 -6.34
CA ASP A 115 -6.46 -5.29 -7.20
C ASP A 115 -6.70 -4.03 -8.06
N LEU A 116 -6.50 -2.83 -7.50
CA LEU A 116 -6.55 -1.58 -8.26
C LEU A 116 -5.42 -1.52 -9.32
N ALA A 117 -4.20 -1.86 -8.92
CA ALA A 117 -3.05 -1.86 -9.83
C ALA A 117 -3.21 -2.88 -10.96
N GLN A 118 -3.77 -4.06 -10.66
CA GLN A 118 -4.14 -5.08 -11.64
C GLN A 118 -5.18 -4.54 -12.63
N GLY A 119 -6.21 -3.84 -12.13
CA GLY A 119 -7.19 -3.14 -12.95
C GLY A 119 -6.57 -2.11 -13.89
N ALA A 120 -5.67 -1.27 -13.35
CA ALA A 120 -4.95 -0.27 -14.11
C ALA A 120 -4.06 -0.87 -15.21
N ALA A 121 -3.37 -1.97 -14.93
CA ALA A 121 -2.55 -2.66 -15.94
C ALA A 121 -3.41 -3.22 -17.08
N LEU A 122 -4.57 -3.80 -16.77
CA LEU A 122 -5.52 -4.28 -17.79
C LEU A 122 -6.09 -3.12 -18.62
N GLU A 123 -6.37 -1.98 -17.98
CA GLU A 123 -6.87 -0.81 -18.68
C GLU A 123 -5.80 -0.14 -19.54
N ALA A 124 -4.56 -0.06 -19.07
CA ALA A 124 -3.43 0.40 -19.85
C ALA A 124 -3.27 -0.40 -21.15
N LEU A 125 -3.42 -1.72 -21.08
CA LEU A 125 -3.44 -2.57 -22.28
C LEU A 125 -4.57 -2.19 -23.25
N ARG A 126 -5.79 -1.95 -22.76
CA ARG A 126 -6.92 -1.52 -23.60
C ARG A 126 -6.70 -0.16 -24.25
N LEU A 127 -6.06 0.77 -23.52
CA LEU A 127 -5.76 2.12 -23.98
C LEU A 127 -4.48 2.20 -24.83
N GLY A 128 -3.73 1.10 -24.99
CA GLY A 128 -2.45 1.10 -25.70
C GLY A 128 -1.33 1.84 -24.95
N VAL A 129 -1.42 1.96 -23.63
CA VAL A 129 -0.44 2.62 -22.77
C VAL A 129 0.64 1.62 -22.36
N ALA A 130 1.89 1.90 -22.72
CA ALA A 130 3.01 1.01 -22.42
C ALA A 130 3.42 1.02 -20.93
N ILE A 131 3.58 -0.16 -20.35
CA ILE A 131 4.09 -0.37 -18.99
C ILE A 131 5.35 -1.24 -19.08
N PRO A 132 6.48 -0.84 -18.50
CA PRO A 132 6.66 0.37 -17.68
C PRO A 132 6.98 1.62 -18.50
N GLU A 133 7.25 1.53 -19.81
CA GLU A 133 7.94 2.56 -20.58
C GLU A 133 7.27 3.94 -20.45
N ARG A 134 5.95 4.00 -20.64
CA ARG A 134 5.17 5.25 -20.52
C ARG A 134 4.81 5.51 -19.05
N VAL A 135 4.27 4.52 -18.36
CA VAL A 135 3.84 4.67 -16.95
C VAL A 135 4.24 3.45 -16.13
N SER A 136 4.86 3.70 -14.98
CA SER A 136 5.19 2.66 -14.02
C SER A 136 4.06 2.46 -13.00
N LEU A 137 3.73 1.21 -12.68
CA LEU A 137 2.69 0.86 -11.71
C LEU A 137 3.32 0.13 -10.52
N VAL A 138 2.94 0.54 -9.31
CA VAL A 138 3.31 -0.13 -8.06
C VAL A 138 2.04 -0.41 -7.26
N GLY A 139 1.85 -1.67 -6.87
CA GLY A 139 0.74 -2.12 -6.02
C GLY A 139 1.11 -2.25 -4.55
N PHE A 140 0.21 -2.86 -3.79
CA PHE A 140 0.37 -3.12 -2.36
C PHE A 140 -0.30 -4.45 -1.97
N ASN A 141 0.37 -5.23 -1.09
CA ASN A 141 0.07 -6.57 -0.56
C ASN A 141 0.69 -7.78 -1.28
N ASP A 142 1.32 -7.61 -2.45
CA ASP A 142 1.84 -8.72 -3.27
C ASP A 142 0.85 -9.90 -3.38
N LEU A 143 -0.39 -9.59 -3.77
CA LEU A 143 -1.44 -10.58 -3.97
C LEU A 143 -1.00 -11.62 -5.01
N PRO A 144 -1.41 -12.88 -4.89
CA PRO A 144 -0.86 -13.98 -5.71
C PRO A 144 -0.90 -13.70 -7.23
N GLY A 145 -1.96 -13.05 -7.72
CA GLY A 145 -2.09 -12.72 -9.15
C GLY A 145 -1.02 -11.76 -9.69
N SER A 146 -0.45 -10.91 -8.84
CA SER A 146 0.51 -9.86 -9.22
C SER A 146 1.78 -10.42 -9.86
N ALA A 147 2.25 -11.59 -9.41
CA ALA A 147 3.42 -12.27 -9.97
C ALA A 147 3.18 -12.94 -11.33
N HIS A 148 1.91 -13.04 -11.77
CA HIS A 148 1.49 -13.76 -12.98
C HIS A 148 0.86 -12.86 -14.04
N MET A 149 0.81 -11.54 -13.78
CA MET A 149 0.38 -10.56 -14.76
C MET A 149 1.39 -10.40 -15.90
N VAL A 150 0.95 -9.78 -16.99
CA VAL A 150 1.80 -9.30 -18.07
C VAL A 150 1.55 -7.80 -18.26
N PRO A 151 2.51 -6.92 -17.92
CA PRO A 151 3.76 -7.22 -17.21
C PRO A 151 3.51 -7.67 -15.75
N ARG A 152 4.46 -8.41 -15.16
CA ARG A 152 4.39 -8.78 -13.74
C ARG A 152 4.43 -7.54 -12.87
N LEU A 153 3.50 -7.45 -11.91
CA LEU A 153 3.26 -6.24 -11.12
C LEU A 153 4.27 -6.09 -9.98
N THR A 154 4.98 -4.98 -9.93
CA THR A 154 5.75 -4.52 -8.77
C THR A 154 4.80 -4.19 -7.62
N SER A 155 5.07 -4.70 -6.42
CA SER A 155 4.19 -4.49 -5.26
C SER A 155 4.95 -4.53 -3.94
N ILE A 156 4.46 -3.80 -2.93
CA ILE A 156 4.92 -3.99 -1.56
C ILE A 156 4.31 -5.27 -1.00
N ARG A 157 5.14 -6.28 -0.71
CA ARG A 157 4.75 -7.48 0.02
C ARG A 157 4.58 -7.18 1.50
N THR A 158 3.41 -7.55 2.00
CA THR A 158 3.07 -7.44 3.42
C THR A 158 3.09 -8.82 4.07
N PRO A 159 3.69 -8.99 5.27
CA PRO A 159 3.84 -10.29 5.93
C PRO A 159 2.54 -10.75 6.61
N ARG A 160 1.43 -10.83 5.85
CA ARG A 160 0.06 -11.05 6.38
C ARG A 160 -0.07 -12.33 7.18
N GLU A 161 0.52 -13.42 6.70
CA GLU A 161 0.49 -14.71 7.38
C GLU A 161 1.27 -14.65 8.70
N GLU A 162 2.48 -14.10 8.67
CA GLU A 162 3.33 -13.96 9.86
C GLU A 162 2.70 -13.01 10.89
N VAL A 163 2.09 -11.91 10.45
CA VAL A 163 1.31 -11.01 11.33
C VAL A 163 0.21 -11.79 12.05
N GLY A 164 -0.54 -12.64 11.34
CA GLY A 164 -1.57 -13.50 11.94
C GLY A 164 -1.01 -14.48 12.97
N GLN A 165 0.03 -15.22 12.61
CA GLN A 165 0.67 -16.20 13.50
C GLN A 165 1.24 -15.53 14.76
N ARG A 166 1.95 -14.42 14.57
CA ARG A 166 2.61 -13.69 15.65
C ARG A 166 1.61 -12.96 16.54
N ALA A 167 0.52 -12.42 16.00
CA ALA A 167 -0.57 -11.83 16.80
C ALA A 167 -1.24 -12.89 17.67
N ALA A 168 -1.49 -14.09 17.15
CA ALA A 168 -2.05 -15.20 17.93
C ALA A 168 -1.10 -15.63 19.06
N GLN A 169 0.20 -15.72 18.79
CA GLN A 169 1.21 -16.03 19.82
C GLN A 169 1.24 -14.98 20.94
N VAL A 170 1.22 -13.70 20.59
CA VAL A 170 1.15 -12.60 21.58
C VAL A 170 -0.12 -12.72 22.40
N LEU A 171 -1.27 -12.92 21.75
CA LEU A 171 -2.56 -13.05 22.44
C LEU A 171 -2.59 -14.22 23.44
N LEU A 172 -2.11 -15.39 23.02
CA LEU A 172 -2.00 -16.57 23.90
C LEU A 172 -1.09 -16.29 25.09
N GLY A 173 0.06 -15.66 24.85
CA GLY A 173 0.97 -15.26 25.93
C GLY A 173 0.34 -14.30 26.94
N LEU A 174 -0.50 -13.36 26.49
CA LEU A 174 -1.24 -12.46 27.39
C LEU A 174 -2.27 -13.21 28.24
N LEU A 175 -2.96 -14.20 27.66
CA LEU A 175 -3.91 -15.04 28.38
C LEU A 175 -3.23 -15.90 29.44
N ASP A 176 -2.00 -16.34 29.17
CA ASP A 176 -1.17 -17.12 30.09
C ASP A 176 -0.43 -16.25 31.14
N GLY A 177 -0.61 -14.92 31.12
CA GLY A 177 0.05 -14.00 32.04
C GLY A 177 1.55 -13.79 31.78
N VAL A 178 2.02 -14.16 30.58
CA VAL A 178 3.42 -13.99 30.16
C VAL A 178 3.63 -12.58 29.63
N THR A 179 4.70 -11.91 30.06
CA THR A 179 5.09 -10.61 29.52
C THR A 179 5.40 -10.73 28.03
N GLN A 180 4.68 -9.96 27.21
CA GLN A 180 4.89 -9.90 25.76
C GLN A 180 5.48 -8.55 25.36
N HIS A 181 6.15 -8.52 24.21
CA HIS A 181 6.46 -7.24 23.56
C HIS A 181 5.16 -6.58 23.13
N SER A 182 4.97 -5.32 23.52
CA SER A 182 3.80 -4.52 23.16
C SER A 182 3.76 -4.17 21.66
N GLN A 183 4.90 -4.22 20.99
CA GLN A 183 4.99 -3.90 19.57
C GLN A 183 5.94 -4.87 18.88
N VAL A 184 5.43 -5.54 17.85
CA VAL A 184 6.22 -6.41 16.97
C VAL A 184 6.13 -5.88 15.55
N ASP A 185 7.24 -5.31 15.08
CA ASP A 185 7.40 -4.87 13.69
C ASP A 185 8.01 -6.01 12.87
N LEU A 186 7.27 -6.49 11.88
CA LEU A 186 7.67 -7.54 10.95
C LEU A 186 8.18 -6.99 9.61
N GLY A 187 8.16 -5.67 9.44
CA GLY A 187 8.61 -5.01 8.22
C GLY A 187 7.75 -5.32 6.99
N PHE A 188 8.31 -5.00 5.82
CA PHE A 188 7.72 -5.24 4.51
C PHE A 188 8.84 -5.35 3.47
N GLU A 189 8.52 -5.84 2.28
CA GLU A 189 9.49 -5.99 1.19
C GLU A 189 8.92 -5.39 -0.10
N LEU A 190 9.72 -4.62 -0.85
CA LEU A 190 9.34 -4.17 -2.18
C LEU A 190 9.70 -5.25 -3.21
N MET A 191 8.68 -5.87 -3.79
CA MET A 191 8.83 -6.87 -4.84
C MET A 191 8.94 -6.19 -6.20
N VAL A 192 10.14 -5.82 -6.60
CA VAL A 192 10.38 -5.21 -7.93
C VAL A 192 10.17 -6.25 -9.03
N ARG A 193 9.30 -5.92 -9.98
CA ARG A 193 8.98 -6.72 -11.17
C ARG A 193 8.99 -5.84 -12.42
N GLU A 194 8.26 -6.23 -13.46
CA GLU A 194 8.32 -5.62 -14.80
C GLU A 194 7.53 -4.32 -14.90
N SER A 195 6.56 -4.07 -14.00
CA SER A 195 5.71 -2.88 -14.12
C SER A 195 6.36 -1.56 -13.69
N SER A 196 7.63 -1.55 -13.25
CA SER A 196 8.34 -0.34 -12.79
C SER A 196 9.85 -0.39 -12.98
#